data_AF-A0A9Q1DI90-F1
#
_entry.id   AF-A0A9Q1DI90-F1
#
_cell.length_a   1.000
_cell.length_b   1.000
_cell.length_c   1.000
_cell.angle_alpha   90.00
_cell.angle_beta   90.00
_cell.angle_gamma   90.00
#
_symmetry.space_group_name_H-M   'P 1'
#
loop_
_entity.id
_entity.type
_entity.pdbx_description
1 polymer ?
#
loop_
_entity_poly.entity_id
_entity_poly.type
_entity_poly.pdbx_seq_one_letter_code
_entity_poly.pdbx_strand_id
1 'polypeptide(L)'
;FASFYETAAADAVLGYLIAFLVLLATVKLWHLLRLNPKLHMITATLQRAWTDISGFIIVMTIMFLAYSIASNLMFGWKLYSYRTLMEAAQTMVSLQLGIFNYEEVLDYNPVLGAFLIGTCIVFMTFVVVNLFISVILVAFSEEQRYHKPSEEEEIVDLMLMKICSLLGIKCKKEEKDEGKESKENDCMASTGKRAPVD
;
A
#
# COMPACT_ATOMS: atom_id res chain seq x y z
N PHE A 1 16.89 51.41 26.00
CA PHE A 1 16.08 50.64 25.04
C PHE A 1 15.69 49.33 25.71
N ALA A 2 14.39 49.07 25.91
CA ALA A 2 13.93 47.81 26.50
C ALA A 2 14.17 46.67 25.51
N SER A 3 14.75 45.57 25.99
CA SER A 3 15.06 44.39 25.18
C SER A 3 13.76 43.65 24.84
N PHE A 4 13.30 43.76 23.60
CA PHE A 4 12.15 42.99 23.06
C PHE A 4 12.51 41.54 22.72
N TYR A 5 13.78 41.17 22.82
CA TYR A 5 14.28 39.84 22.48
C TYR A 5 13.72 38.76 23.42
N GLU A 6 13.68 39.03 24.73
CA GLU A 6 13.12 38.08 25.70
C GLU A 6 11.61 37.88 25.49
N THR A 7 10.88 38.95 25.16
CA THR A 7 9.44 38.88 24.84
C THR A 7 9.20 38.07 23.56
N ALA A 8 9.99 38.29 22.50
CA ALA A 8 9.86 37.54 21.26
C ALA A 8 10.24 36.05 21.42
N ALA A 9 11.26 35.74 22.23
CA ALA A 9 11.62 34.37 22.54
C ALA A 9 10.53 33.65 23.35
N ALA A 10 9.93 34.34 24.32
CA ALA A 10 8.81 33.79 25.10
C ALA A 10 7.58 33.53 24.22
N ASP A 11 7.24 34.43 23.31
CA ASP A 11 6.12 34.25 22.38
C ASP A 11 6.34 33.06 21.43
N ALA A 12 7.58 32.90 20.91
CA ALA A 12 7.93 31.74 20.09
C ALA A 12 7.79 30.41 20.85
N VAL A 13 8.28 30.36 22.10
CA VAL A 13 8.15 29.17 22.96
C VAL A 13 6.69 28.86 23.25
N LEU A 14 5.87 29.88 23.55
CA LEU A 14 4.43 29.72 23.72
C LEU A 14 3.76 29.17 22.44
N GLY A 15 4.16 29.67 21.26
CA GLY A 15 3.70 29.14 19.98
C GLY A 15 4.01 27.65 19.80
N TYR A 16 5.23 27.21 20.13
CA TYR A 16 5.58 25.79 20.08
C TYR A 16 4.80 24.95 21.09
N LEU A 17 4.57 25.46 22.31
CA LEU A 17 3.79 24.78 23.33
C LEU A 17 2.32 24.66 22.92
N ILE A 18 1.73 25.70 22.33
CA ILE A 18 0.36 25.68 21.81
C ILE A 18 0.27 24.69 20.64
N ALA A 19 1.21 24.72 19.69
CA ALA A 19 1.25 23.77 18.58
C ALA A 19 1.34 22.32 19.08
N PHE A 20 2.15 22.07 20.11
CA PHE A 20 2.26 20.77 20.76
C PHE A 20 0.98 20.35 21.47
N LEU A 21 0.34 21.26 22.22
CA LEU A 21 -0.94 21.02 22.87
C LEU A 21 -2.05 20.71 21.87
N VAL A 22 -2.10 21.45 20.76
CA VAL A 22 -3.05 21.22 19.66
C VAL A 22 -2.80 19.85 19.06
N LEU A 23 -1.55 19.48 18.79
CA LEU A 23 -1.19 18.15 18.28
C LEU A 23 -1.63 17.03 19.23
N LEU A 24 -1.36 17.18 20.54
CA LEU A 24 -1.82 16.22 21.54
C LEU A 24 -3.35 16.17 21.64
N ALA A 25 -4.03 17.31 21.55
CA ALA A 25 -5.49 17.37 21.54
C ALA A 25 -6.06 16.66 20.30
N THR A 26 -5.47 16.84 19.12
CA THR A 26 -5.86 16.13 17.89
C THR A 26 -5.65 14.61 18.02
N VAL A 27 -4.52 14.18 18.59
CA VAL A 27 -4.27 12.74 18.85
C VAL A 27 -5.25 12.18 19.87
N LYS A 28 -5.53 12.92 20.95
CA LYS A 28 -6.50 12.52 21.97
C LYS A 28 -7.92 12.48 21.42
N LEU A 29 -8.27 13.43 20.54
CA LEU A 29 -9.53 13.46 19.81
C LEU A 29 -9.65 12.22 18.92
N TRP A 30 -8.58 11.84 18.20
CA TRP A 30 -8.54 10.60 17.42
C TRP A 30 -8.75 9.37 18.29
N HIS A 31 -8.09 9.31 19.44
CA HIS A 31 -8.25 8.21 20.40
C HIS A 31 -9.68 8.14 20.97
N LEU A 32 -10.30 9.28 21.29
CA LEU A 32 -11.70 9.38 21.71
C LEU A 32 -12.65 8.96 20.57
N LEU A 33 -12.35 9.35 19.33
CA LEU A 33 -13.10 8.94 18.14
C LEU A 33 -13.06 7.42 17.94
N ARG A 34 -11.92 6.77 18.20
CA ARG A 34 -11.74 5.31 18.13
C ARG A 34 -12.62 4.53 19.13
N LEU A 35 -13.16 5.18 20.17
CA LEU A 35 -14.16 4.55 21.06
C LEU A 35 -15.48 4.26 20.34
N ASN A 36 -15.73 4.88 19.18
CA ASN A 36 -16.86 4.51 18.34
C ASN A 36 -16.56 3.18 17.61
N PRO A 37 -17.46 2.18 17.70
CA PRO A 37 -17.28 0.88 17.05
C PRO A 37 -17.12 1.02 15.52
N LYS A 38 -17.69 2.06 14.91
CA LYS A 38 -17.52 2.38 13.49
C LYS A 38 -16.07 2.70 13.11
N LEU A 39 -15.34 3.47 13.93
CA LEU A 39 -13.94 3.82 13.68
C LEU A 39 -12.99 2.72 14.12
N HIS A 40 -13.34 1.95 15.15
CA HIS A 40 -12.61 0.72 15.48
C HIS A 40 -12.62 -0.26 14.30
N MET A 41 -13.76 -0.46 13.64
CA MET A 41 -13.87 -1.34 12.47
C MET A 41 -12.94 -0.87 11.34
N ILE A 42 -12.99 0.42 10.97
CA ILE A 42 -12.10 1.01 9.95
C ILE A 42 -10.62 0.85 10.32
N THR A 43 -10.27 1.06 11.60
CA THR A 43 -8.88 0.89 12.07
C THR A 43 -8.44 -0.57 11.99
N ALA A 44 -9.32 -1.52 12.32
CA ALA A 44 -9.03 -2.95 12.24
C ALA A 44 -8.87 -3.43 10.79
N THR A 45 -9.73 -2.96 9.88
CA THR A 45 -9.59 -3.15 8.42
C THR A 45 -8.25 -2.62 7.93
N LEU A 46 -7.90 -1.38 8.30
CA LEU A 46 -6.65 -0.76 7.88
C LEU A 46 -5.42 -1.48 8.46
N GLN A 47 -5.49 -1.96 9.70
CA GLN A 47 -4.41 -2.77 10.30
C GLN A 47 -4.26 -4.12 9.62
N ARG A 48 -5.35 -4.74 9.17
CA ARG A 48 -5.30 -5.99 8.40
C ARG A 48 -4.76 -5.77 6.99
N ALA A 49 -5.19 -4.68 6.36
CA ALA A 49 -4.70 -4.19 5.07
C ALA A 49 -3.25 -3.71 5.12
N TRP A 50 -2.75 -3.35 6.31
CA TRP A 50 -1.46 -2.68 6.49
C TRP A 50 -0.32 -3.49 5.90
N THR A 51 -0.36 -4.82 6.01
CA THR A 51 0.67 -5.69 5.46
C THR A 51 0.77 -5.53 3.93
N ASP A 52 -0.36 -5.51 3.23
CA ASP A 52 -0.41 -5.36 1.77
C ASP A 52 -0.06 -3.91 1.36
N ILE A 53 -0.60 -2.92 2.08
CA ILE A 53 -0.34 -1.49 1.86
C ILE A 53 1.14 -1.14 2.11
N SER A 54 1.77 -1.77 3.10
CA SER A 54 3.16 -1.47 3.48
C SER A 54 4.14 -1.75 2.35
N GLY A 55 3.89 -2.78 1.52
CA GLY A 55 4.70 -3.08 0.34
C GLY A 55 4.68 -1.92 -0.67
N PHE A 56 3.49 -1.35 -0.93
CA PHE A 56 3.36 -0.18 -1.81
C PHE A 56 3.99 1.09 -1.22
N ILE A 57 3.88 1.29 0.10
CA ILE A 57 4.52 2.42 0.79
C ILE A 57 6.05 2.35 0.69
N ILE A 58 6.64 1.16 0.80
CA ILE A 58 8.09 0.99 0.67
C ILE A 58 8.53 1.40 -0.75
N VAL A 59 7.85 0.90 -1.78
CA VAL A 59 8.15 1.27 -3.18
C VAL A 59 7.98 2.77 -3.40
N MET A 60 6.92 3.36 -2.85
CA MET A 60 6.67 4.81 -2.90
C MET A 60 7.82 5.59 -2.26
N THR A 61 8.27 5.17 -1.08
CA THR A 61 9.32 5.87 -0.34
C THR A 61 10.66 5.78 -1.06
N ILE A 62 11.01 4.61 -1.62
CA ILE A 62 12.24 4.43 -2.40
C ILE A 62 12.22 5.33 -3.64
N MET A 63 11.12 5.34 -4.37
CA MET A 63 10.99 6.18 -5.58
C MET A 63 11.02 7.66 -5.22
N PHE A 64 10.35 8.07 -4.15
CA PHE A 64 10.36 9.44 -3.66
C PHE A 64 11.75 9.91 -3.23
N LEU A 65 12.49 9.08 -2.51
CA LEU A 65 13.87 9.35 -2.16
C LEU A 65 14.77 9.42 -3.39
N ALA A 66 14.60 8.53 -4.36
CA ALA A 66 15.36 8.55 -5.61
C ALA A 66 15.15 9.86 -6.38
N TYR A 67 13.90 10.32 -6.53
CA TYR A 67 13.59 11.60 -7.17
C TYR A 67 14.11 12.80 -6.36
N SER A 68 14.03 12.76 -5.03
CA SER A 68 14.57 13.82 -4.16
C SER A 68 16.09 13.92 -4.28
N ILE A 69 16.81 12.79 -4.26
CA ILE A 69 18.26 12.75 -4.44
C ILE A 69 18.65 13.22 -5.84
N ALA A 70 17.96 12.75 -6.89
CA ALA A 70 18.23 13.17 -8.26
C ALA A 70 18.04 14.69 -8.43
N SER A 71 16.97 15.25 -7.87
CA SER A 71 16.68 16.69 -7.96
C SER A 71 17.64 17.53 -7.12
N ASN A 72 18.01 17.04 -5.94
CA ASN A 72 19.08 17.64 -5.12
C ASN A 72 20.42 17.64 -5.85
N LEU A 73 20.75 16.56 -6.58
CA LEU A 73 22.00 16.48 -7.33
C LEU A 73 22.00 17.39 -8.57
N MET A 74 20.87 17.45 -9.29
CA MET A 74 20.74 18.24 -10.52
C MET A 74 20.58 19.73 -10.27
N PHE A 75 19.83 20.12 -9.23
CA PHE A 75 19.46 21.51 -8.97
C PHE A 75 20.01 22.07 -7.64
N GLY A 76 20.49 21.23 -6.73
CA GLY A 76 20.91 21.65 -5.39
C GLY A 76 22.18 22.49 -5.33
N TRP A 77 22.96 22.54 -6.41
CA TRP A 77 24.11 23.44 -6.52
C TRP A 77 23.70 24.88 -6.84
N LYS A 78 22.45 25.11 -7.29
CA LYS A 78 22.02 26.40 -7.83
C LYS A 78 20.76 26.95 -7.19
N LEU A 79 19.79 26.10 -6.86
CA LEU A 79 18.57 26.50 -6.18
C LEU A 79 18.65 26.19 -4.68
N TYR A 80 18.42 27.22 -3.86
CA TYR A 80 18.40 27.09 -2.40
C TYR A 80 17.36 26.06 -1.93
N SER A 81 16.20 25.99 -2.60
CA SER A 81 15.12 25.04 -2.31
C SER A 81 15.48 23.57 -2.56
N TYR A 82 16.57 23.30 -3.29
CA TYR A 82 17.03 21.95 -3.58
C TYR A 82 18.36 21.63 -2.90
N ARG A 83 18.86 22.49 -2.00
CA ARG A 83 20.19 22.36 -1.41
C ARG A 83 20.32 21.16 -0.48
N THR A 84 19.30 20.91 0.34
CA THR A 84 19.24 19.74 1.22
C THR A 84 18.22 18.72 0.72
N LEU A 85 18.42 17.44 1.07
CA LEU A 85 17.46 16.38 0.73
C LEU A 85 16.07 16.64 1.35
N MET A 86 16.02 17.27 2.52
CA MET A 86 14.76 17.61 3.19
C MET A 86 14.04 18.75 2.45
N GLU A 87 14.75 19.80 2.06
CA GLU A 87 14.18 20.91 1.27
C GLU A 87 13.77 20.43 -0.13
N ALA A 88 14.57 19.57 -0.77
CA ALA A 88 14.23 18.95 -2.05
C ALA A 88 12.99 18.05 -1.94
N ALA A 89 12.88 17.25 -0.86
CA ALA A 89 11.71 16.43 -0.59
C ALA A 89 10.46 17.29 -0.38
N GLN A 90 10.55 18.36 0.44
CA GLN A 90 9.45 19.30 0.63
C GLN A 90 9.03 19.92 -0.70
N THR A 91 10.01 20.31 -1.51
CA THR A 91 9.76 20.88 -2.84
C THR A 91 9.06 19.90 -3.77
N MET A 92 9.44 18.62 -3.76
CA MET A 92 8.75 17.56 -4.53
C MET A 92 7.29 17.39 -4.09
N VAL A 93 7.01 17.46 -2.79
CA VAL A 93 5.63 17.40 -2.27
C VAL A 93 4.84 18.64 -2.69
N SER A 94 5.44 19.83 -2.56
CA SER A 94 4.82 21.09 -3.02
C SER A 94 4.56 21.11 -4.53
N LEU A 95 5.46 20.50 -5.31
CA LEU A 95 5.30 20.31 -6.75
C LEU A 95 4.10 19.40 -7.06
N GLN A 96 3.94 18.31 -6.31
CA GLN A 96 2.81 17.40 -6.46
C GLN A 96 1.46 18.06 -6.10
N LEU A 97 1.47 19.00 -5.14
CA LEU A 97 0.29 19.80 -4.78
C LEU A 97 0.00 20.94 -5.77
N GLY A 98 0.91 21.21 -6.71
CA GLY A 98 0.76 22.26 -7.73
C GLY A 98 1.00 23.69 -7.21
N ILE A 99 1.48 23.85 -5.98
CA ILE A 99 1.71 25.16 -5.34
C ILE A 99 3.13 25.70 -5.56
N PHE A 100 3.99 24.95 -6.23
CA PHE A 100 5.41 25.28 -6.41
C PHE A 100 5.70 25.95 -7.76
N ASN A 101 6.64 26.91 -7.77
CA ASN A 101 7.10 27.63 -8.96
C ASN A 101 8.04 26.74 -9.79
N TYR A 102 7.48 25.89 -10.64
CA TYR A 102 8.23 25.05 -11.58
C TYR A 102 8.88 25.85 -12.72
N GLU A 103 8.46 27.11 -12.91
CA GLU A 103 8.99 28.00 -13.96
C GLU A 103 10.49 28.26 -13.79
N GLU A 104 10.97 28.43 -12.55
CA GLU A 104 12.40 28.67 -12.27
C GLU A 104 13.27 27.46 -12.66
N VAL A 105 12.73 26.25 -12.52
CA VAL A 105 13.42 25.00 -12.91
C VAL A 105 13.41 24.85 -14.44
N LEU A 106 12.31 25.23 -15.10
CA LEU A 106 12.17 25.18 -16.55
C LEU A 106 13.02 26.25 -17.25
N ASP A 107 13.18 27.43 -16.68
CA ASP A 107 13.96 28.53 -17.28
C ASP A 107 15.46 28.18 -17.35
N TYR A 108 15.97 27.41 -16.38
CA TYR A 108 17.37 26.99 -16.38
C TYR A 108 17.67 25.91 -17.43
N ASN A 109 16.89 24.83 -17.45
CA ASN A 109 17.03 23.75 -18.43
C ASN A 109 15.65 23.19 -18.78
N PRO A 110 14.98 23.74 -19.81
CA PRO A 110 13.57 23.45 -20.06
C PRO A 110 13.32 21.99 -20.41
N VAL A 111 14.21 21.36 -21.16
CA VAL A 111 14.06 19.96 -21.57
C VAL A 111 14.22 19.02 -20.37
N LEU A 112 15.29 19.20 -19.59
CA LEU A 112 15.64 18.32 -18.48
C LEU A 112 14.70 18.55 -17.27
N GLY A 113 14.37 19.80 -16.99
CA GLY A 113 13.42 20.21 -15.95
C GLY A 113 12.00 19.75 -16.25
N ALA A 114 11.51 19.95 -17.48
CA ALA A 114 10.18 19.46 -17.86
C ALA A 114 10.10 17.92 -17.84
N PHE A 115 11.15 17.22 -18.26
CA PHE A 115 11.19 15.77 -18.16
C PHE A 115 11.18 15.30 -16.70
N LEU A 116 11.99 15.90 -15.83
CA LEU A 116 12.05 15.53 -14.42
C LEU A 116 10.73 15.81 -13.70
N ILE A 117 10.16 17.01 -13.89
CA ILE A 117 8.89 17.41 -13.28
C ILE A 117 7.73 16.58 -13.84
N GLY A 118 7.65 16.43 -15.17
CA GLY A 118 6.60 15.66 -15.82
C GLY A 118 6.63 14.18 -15.43
N THR A 119 7.80 13.54 -15.48
CA THR A 119 7.92 12.13 -15.06
C THR A 119 7.68 11.96 -13.57
N CYS A 120 8.14 12.88 -12.72
CA CYS A 120 7.87 12.85 -11.29
C CYS A 120 6.37 12.92 -11.01
N ILE A 121 5.64 13.90 -11.58
CA ILE A 121 4.19 14.05 -11.37
C ILE A 121 3.44 12.80 -11.85
N VAL A 122 3.71 12.31 -13.06
CA VAL A 122 3.03 11.12 -13.60
C VAL A 122 3.32 9.89 -12.74
N PHE A 123 4.58 9.64 -12.42
CA PHE A 123 4.99 8.46 -11.67
C PHE A 123 4.49 8.49 -10.21
N MET A 124 4.61 9.64 -9.53
CA MET A 124 4.08 9.81 -8.16
C MET A 124 2.56 9.65 -8.12
N THR A 125 1.85 10.26 -9.07
CA THR A 125 0.39 10.12 -9.15
C THR A 125 0.00 8.66 -9.40
N PHE A 126 0.71 7.96 -10.30
CA PHE A 126 0.49 6.54 -10.56
C PHE A 126 0.70 5.68 -9.30
N VAL A 127 1.77 5.93 -8.54
CA VAL A 127 2.02 5.22 -7.27
C VAL A 127 0.93 5.49 -6.24
N VAL A 128 0.48 6.75 -6.12
CA VAL A 128 -0.63 7.12 -5.22
C VAL A 128 -1.92 6.43 -5.64
N VAL A 129 -2.23 6.38 -6.93
CA VAL A 129 -3.42 5.66 -7.44
C VAL A 129 -3.31 4.16 -7.14
N ASN A 130 -2.15 3.53 -7.31
CA ASN A 130 -1.95 2.12 -6.96
C ASN A 130 -2.14 1.85 -5.45
N LEU A 131 -1.77 2.80 -4.60
CA LEU A 131 -2.05 2.74 -3.16
C LEU A 131 -3.56 2.77 -2.90
N PHE A 132 -4.30 3.68 -3.56
CA PHE A 132 -5.76 3.73 -3.45
C PHE A 132 -6.43 2.45 -3.93
N ILE A 133 -6.00 1.90 -5.08
CA ILE A 133 -6.51 0.62 -5.60
C ILE A 133 -6.30 -0.49 -4.58
N SER A 134 -5.13 -0.54 -3.94
CA SER A 134 -4.82 -1.54 -2.91
C SER A 134 -5.74 -1.41 -1.69
N VAL A 135 -5.99 -0.19 -1.22
CA VAL A 135 -6.94 0.06 -0.11
C VAL A 135 -8.36 -0.36 -0.49
N ILE A 136 -8.80 -0.01 -1.71
CA ILE A 136 -10.12 -0.38 -2.23
C ILE A 136 -10.24 -1.90 -2.33
N LEU A 137 -9.24 -2.59 -2.89
CA LEU A 137 -9.22 -4.04 -2.99
C LEU A 137 -9.30 -4.70 -1.61
N VAL A 138 -8.61 -4.17 -0.61
CA VAL A 138 -8.72 -4.72 0.76
C VAL A 138 -10.12 -4.49 1.33
N ALA A 139 -10.71 -3.31 1.14
CA ALA A 139 -12.08 -3.04 1.58
C ALA A 139 -13.10 -4.00 0.93
N PHE A 140 -13.00 -4.24 -0.38
CA PHE A 140 -13.84 -5.22 -1.08
C PHE A 140 -13.55 -6.66 -0.66
N SER A 141 -12.30 -7.02 -0.42
CA SER A 141 -11.92 -8.36 0.06
C SER A 141 -12.52 -8.66 1.43
N GLU A 142 -12.68 -7.64 2.28
CA GLU A 142 -13.33 -7.78 3.56
C GLU A 142 -14.84 -8.04 3.38
N GLU A 143 -15.52 -7.27 2.52
CA GLU A 143 -16.94 -7.50 2.21
C GLU A 143 -17.19 -8.88 1.59
N GLN A 144 -16.35 -9.33 0.65
CA GLN A 144 -16.44 -10.68 0.09
C GLN A 144 -16.21 -11.78 1.13
N ARG A 145 -15.34 -11.57 2.12
CA ARG A 145 -15.18 -12.51 3.25
C ARG A 145 -16.43 -12.63 4.10
N TYR A 146 -17.21 -11.55 4.23
CA TYR A 146 -18.53 -11.58 4.88
C TYR A 146 -19.64 -12.14 3.97
N HIS A 147 -19.48 -12.07 2.64
CA HIS A 147 -20.42 -12.58 1.63
C HIS A 147 -20.10 -14.01 1.10
N LYS A 148 -19.17 -14.74 1.75
CA LYS A 148 -18.81 -16.18 1.60
C LYS A 148 -17.75 -16.57 0.54
N PRO A 149 -16.95 -17.62 0.83
CA PRO A 149 -16.59 -18.68 -0.13
C PRO A 149 -17.60 -19.85 -0.15
N SER A 150 -18.37 -20.07 0.93
CA SER A 150 -19.42 -21.10 0.99
C SER A 150 -20.53 -20.95 -0.07
N GLU A 151 -20.84 -19.77 -0.61
CA GLU A 151 -21.97 -19.61 -1.55
C GLU A 151 -21.50 -19.82 -2.96
N GLU A 152 -20.36 -19.27 -3.37
CA GLU A 152 -19.85 -19.52 -4.72
C GLU A 152 -19.43 -20.98 -4.89
N GLU A 153 -18.79 -21.63 -3.90
CA GLU A 153 -18.53 -23.07 -3.94
C GLU A 153 -19.80 -23.92 -3.83
N GLU A 154 -20.78 -23.59 -2.96
CA GLU A 154 -22.07 -24.31 -2.91
C GLU A 154 -22.88 -24.11 -4.19
N ILE A 155 -22.92 -22.91 -4.78
CA ILE A 155 -23.69 -22.62 -6.00
C ILE A 155 -23.05 -23.35 -7.18
N VAL A 156 -21.71 -23.37 -7.28
CA VAL A 156 -21.02 -24.14 -8.31
C VAL A 156 -21.25 -25.64 -8.12
N ASP A 157 -21.21 -26.16 -6.89
CA ASP A 157 -21.51 -27.57 -6.60
C ASP A 157 -23.00 -27.92 -6.85
N LEU A 158 -23.93 -27.02 -6.53
CA LEU A 158 -25.36 -27.16 -6.86
C LEU A 158 -25.62 -27.13 -8.37
N MET A 159 -24.94 -26.24 -9.10
CA MET A 159 -25.03 -26.17 -10.57
C MET A 159 -24.41 -27.41 -11.21
N LEU A 160 -23.24 -27.87 -10.75
CA LEU A 160 -22.61 -29.13 -11.18
C LEU A 160 -23.51 -30.32 -10.86
N MET A 161 -24.10 -30.38 -9.67
CA MET A 161 -24.99 -31.47 -9.25
C MET A 161 -26.28 -31.49 -10.06
N LYS A 162 -26.85 -30.33 -10.41
CA LYS A 162 -28.02 -30.25 -11.32
C LYS A 162 -27.67 -30.61 -12.76
N ILE A 163 -26.50 -30.23 -13.25
CA ILE A 163 -26.01 -30.58 -14.59
C ILE A 163 -25.70 -32.08 -14.68
N CYS A 164 -25.02 -32.65 -13.69
CA CYS A 164 -24.74 -34.09 -13.60
C CYS A 164 -26.04 -34.91 -13.44
N SER A 165 -27.03 -34.39 -12.73
CA SER A 165 -28.37 -34.98 -12.61
C SER A 165 -29.17 -34.92 -13.92
N LEU A 166 -29.11 -33.80 -14.65
CA LEU A 166 -29.75 -33.65 -15.97
C LEU A 166 -29.05 -34.46 -17.07
N LEU A 167 -27.73 -34.66 -16.95
CA LEU A 167 -26.95 -35.51 -17.85
C LEU A 167 -26.96 -36.99 -17.46
N GLY A 168 -27.66 -37.37 -16.38
CA GLY A 168 -27.87 -38.78 -16.01
C GLY A 168 -26.62 -39.54 -15.56
N ILE A 169 -25.56 -38.84 -15.15
CA ILE A 169 -24.31 -39.45 -14.69
C ILE A 169 -24.41 -39.60 -13.16
N LYS A 170 -24.36 -40.84 -12.66
CA LYS A 170 -24.22 -41.13 -11.23
C LYS A 170 -22.82 -40.67 -10.75
N CYS A 171 -22.72 -39.47 -10.20
CA CYS A 171 -21.54 -39.08 -9.42
C CYS A 171 -21.57 -39.81 -8.07
N LYS A 172 -20.68 -40.79 -7.92
CA LYS A 172 -20.38 -41.44 -6.64
C LYS A 172 -19.46 -40.48 -5.87
N LYS A 173 -19.93 -39.90 -4.77
CA LYS A 173 -19.08 -39.11 -3.85
C LYS A 173 -18.05 -40.08 -3.24
N GLU A 174 -16.77 -39.89 -3.55
CA GLU A 174 -15.68 -40.43 -2.72
C GLU A 174 -15.47 -39.43 -1.57
N GLU A 175 -15.87 -39.84 -0.36
CA GLU A 175 -15.30 -39.29 0.87
C GLU A 175 -13.82 -39.65 0.89
N LYS A 176 -12.94 -38.64 0.85
CA LYS A 176 -11.55 -38.80 1.27
C LYS A 176 -11.39 -38.16 2.63
N ASP A 177 -11.70 -38.98 3.63
CA ASP A 177 -11.13 -38.91 4.95
C ASP A 177 -9.65 -39.37 4.88
N GLU A 178 -8.81 -38.65 5.61
CA GLU A 178 -7.45 -38.96 6.08
C GLU A 178 -6.49 -39.85 5.26
N GLY A 179 -5.31 -39.28 4.98
CA GLY A 179 -4.06 -39.96 5.35
C GLY A 179 -3.16 -40.53 4.24
N LYS A 180 -1.93 -40.00 4.26
CA LYS A 180 -0.64 -40.64 3.94
C LYS A 180 -0.19 -40.78 2.48
N GLU A 181 0.96 -40.12 2.28
CA GLU A 181 2.14 -40.56 1.53
C GLU A 181 1.98 -40.96 0.06
N SER A 182 2.61 -40.14 -0.78
CA SER A 182 3.83 -40.55 -1.50
C SER A 182 3.80 -39.99 -2.90
N LYS A 183 4.66 -38.99 -3.17
CA LYS A 183 5.46 -38.90 -4.40
C LYS A 183 6.65 -37.98 -4.14
N GLU A 184 7.81 -38.56 -3.88
CA GLU A 184 8.96 -38.34 -4.77
C GLU A 184 10.07 -39.36 -4.47
N ASN A 185 10.67 -39.85 -5.56
CA ASN A 185 11.94 -40.58 -5.62
C ASN A 185 11.87 -42.07 -5.27
N ASP A 186 11.66 -42.93 -6.28
CA ASP A 186 12.85 -43.38 -6.98
C ASP A 186 12.56 -44.08 -8.31
N CYS A 187 13.54 -43.89 -9.17
CA CYS A 187 13.68 -44.40 -10.52
C CYS A 187 13.64 -45.94 -10.55
N MET A 188 12.96 -46.49 -11.56
CA MET A 188 13.57 -47.47 -12.47
C MET A 188 14.14 -48.77 -11.84
N ALA A 189 13.28 -49.79 -11.73
CA ALA A 189 13.68 -51.19 -11.88
C ALA A 189 12.44 -52.01 -12.27
N SER A 190 12.13 -52.11 -13.56
CA SER A 190 12.60 -53.19 -14.42
C SER A 190 12.10 -54.58 -13.97
N THR A 191 11.32 -55.18 -14.86
CA THR A 191 11.36 -56.61 -15.21
C THR A 191 10.55 -57.61 -14.38
N GLY A 192 9.33 -57.85 -14.86
CA GLY A 192 8.82 -59.15 -15.29
C GLY A 192 9.14 -60.45 -14.52
N LYS A 193 8.08 -61.10 -14.02
CA LYS A 193 7.72 -62.54 -14.14
C LYS A 193 6.45 -62.76 -13.31
N ARG A 194 5.28 -63.02 -13.89
CA ARG A 194 4.70 -64.29 -14.39
C ARG A 194 4.48 -65.38 -13.31
N ALA A 195 3.22 -65.41 -12.83
CA ALA A 195 2.31 -66.56 -12.61
C ALA A 195 2.57 -67.52 -11.40
N PRO A 196 1.66 -68.48 -11.08
CA PRO A 196 0.64 -68.32 -10.03
C PRO A 196 0.51 -69.53 -9.06
N VAL A 197 -0.36 -69.41 -8.04
CA VAL A 197 -1.17 -70.47 -7.37
C VAL A 197 -0.48 -71.81 -7.04
N ASP A 198 -0.05 -71.97 -5.78
CA ASP A 198 -0.60 -72.86 -4.72
C ASP A 198 0.29 -72.77 -3.46
#